data_AF-A0A8J5IXR8-F1
#
_entry.id   AF-A0A8J5IXR8-F1
#
_cell.length_a   1.000
_cell.length_b   1.000
_cell.length_c   1.000
_cell.angle_alpha   90.00
_cell.angle_beta   90.00
_cell.angle_gamma   90.00
#
_symmetry.space_group_name_H-M   'P 1'
#
loop_
_entity.id
_entity.type
_entity.pdbx_description
1 polymer ?
#
loop_
_entity_poly.entity_id
_entity_poly.type
_entity_poly.pdbx_seq_one_letter_code
_entity_poly.pdbx_strand_id
1 'polypeptide(L)' 'MTFKTKKEAVTLANDSEFGLAAAVFTSDDAQLKRMTKNLRVGFVWNNSSQPSTLPKQTCTYVADKPFAW' A
#
# COMPACT_ATOMS: atom_id res chain seq x y z
N MET A 1 13.35 -4.31 -8.24
CA MET A 1 12.49 -4.14 -9.43
C MET A 1 12.29 -2.66 -9.70
N THR A 2 12.51 -2.22 -10.93
CA THR A 2 12.14 -0.88 -11.41
C THR A 2 10.87 -1.03 -12.26
N PHE A 3 9.84 -0.25 -11.97
CA PHE A 3 8.60 -0.18 -12.77
C PHE A 3 8.55 1.15 -13.52
N LYS A 4 7.93 1.17 -14.69
CA LYS A 4 7.78 2.38 -15.50
C LYS A 4 6.46 3.08 -15.25
N THR A 5 5.44 2.34 -14.80
CA THR A 5 4.10 2.87 -14.60
C THR A 5 3.56 2.58 -13.21
N LYS A 6 2.69 3.47 -12.71
CA LYS A 6 2.01 3.29 -11.42
C LYS A 6 1.13 2.03 -11.39
N LYS A 7 0.54 1.66 -12.53
CA LYS A 7 -0.30 0.46 -12.67
C LYS A 7 0.53 -0.81 -12.53
N GLU A 8 1.69 -0.85 -13.19
CA GLU A 8 2.65 -1.95 -13.07
C GLU A 8 3.14 -2.10 -11.63
N ALA A 9 3.42 -1.00 -10.92
CA ALA A 9 3.81 -1.04 -9.51
C ALA A 9 2.75 -1.72 -8.63
N VAL A 10 1.47 -1.42 -8.86
CA VAL A 10 0.35 -2.03 -8.14
C VAL A 10 0.21 -3.51 -8.48
N THR A 11 0.34 -3.89 -9.76
CA THR A 11 0.29 -5.30 -10.17
C THR A 11 1.40 -6.10 -9.50
N LEU A 12 2.64 -5.59 -9.53
CA LEU A 12 3.78 -6.24 -8.87
C LEU A 12 3.61 -6.32 -7.35
N ALA A 13 3.06 -5.28 -6.72
CA ALA A 13 2.80 -5.30 -5.29
C ALA A 13 1.70 -6.30 -4.89
N ASN A 14 0.76 -6.58 -5.80
CA ASN A 14 -0.33 -7.54 -5.61
C ASN A 14 0.04 -8.97 -6.06
N ASP A 15 1.22 -9.19 -6.64
CA ASP A 15 1.70 -10.50 -7.11
C ASP A 15 2.21 -11.40 -5.95
N SER A 16 2.05 -10.95 -4.70
CA SER A 16 2.39 -11.73 -3.52
C SER A 16 1.21 -12.64 -3.12
N GLU A 17 1.48 -13.93 -2.95
CA GLU A 17 0.51 -14.95 -2.53
C GLU A 17 -0.15 -14.64 -1.18
N PHE A 18 0.56 -13.98 -0.26
CA PHE A 18 0.09 -13.75 1.12
C PHE A 18 -0.53 -12.37 1.36
N GLY A 19 -0.15 -11.34 0.59
CA GLY A 19 -0.69 -9.99 0.74
C GLY A 19 -0.71 -9.43 2.18
N LEU A 20 0.29 -9.73 3.01
CA LEU A 20 0.21 -9.43 4.45
C LEU A 20 0.27 -7.93 4.76
N ALA A 21 1.26 -7.24 4.19
CA ALA A 21 1.47 -5.81 4.35
C ALA A 21 2.18 -5.20 3.13
N ALA A 22 1.90 -3.92 2.85
CA ALA A 22 2.63 -3.12 1.88
C ALA A 22 3.03 -1.77 2.46
N ALA A 23 4.03 -1.11 1.87
CA ALA A 23 4.40 0.26 2.21
C ALA A 23 4.43 1.11 0.94
N VAL A 24 3.84 2.30 1.00
CA VAL A 24 3.81 3.26 -0.11
C VAL A 24 4.51 4.54 0.32
N PHE A 25 5.58 4.89 -0.39
CA PHE A 25 6.31 6.14 -0.17
C PHE A 25 6.05 7.10 -1.32
N THR A 26 5.43 8.24 -1.04
CA THR A 26 5.15 9.28 -2.02
C THR A 26 4.94 10.63 -1.35
N SER A 27 5.35 11.70 -2.03
CA SER A 27 5.13 13.08 -1.59
C SER A 27 3.73 13.60 -1.91
N ASP A 28 2.95 12.87 -2.72
CA ASP A 28 1.61 13.26 -3.18
C ASP A 28 0.51 12.43 -2.45
N ASP A 29 -0.30 13.11 -1.65
CA ASP A 29 -1.36 12.49 -0.84
C ASP A 29 -2.50 11.89 -1.69
N ALA A 30 -2.82 12.50 -2.84
CA ALA A 30 -3.83 11.98 -3.75
C ALA A 30 -3.35 10.69 -4.42
N GLN A 31 -2.06 10.63 -4.77
CA GLN A 31 -1.43 9.42 -5.27
C GLN A 31 -1.38 8.33 -4.21
N LEU A 32 -1.02 8.68 -2.97
CA LEU A 32 -1.01 7.76 -1.83
C LEU A 32 -2.36 7.06 -1.70
N LYS A 33 -3.45 7.84 -1.58
CA LYS A 33 -4.82 7.32 -1.47
C LYS A 33 -5.23 6.43 -2.65
N ARG A 34 -4.85 6.82 -3.87
CA ARG A 34 -5.12 6.03 -5.09
C ARG A 34 -4.37 4.71 -5.09
N MET A 35 -3.11 4.68 -4.67
CA MET A 35 -2.31 3.46 -4.60
C MET A 35 -2.82 2.53 -3.50
N THR A 36 -3.01 3.05 -2.29
CA THR A 36 -3.52 2.29 -1.13
C THR A 36 -4.86 1.62 -1.44
N LYS A 37 -5.77 2.28 -2.18
CA LYS A 37 -7.06 1.69 -2.60
C LYS A 37 -6.93 0.52 -3.57
N ASN A 38 -5.85 0.46 -4.35
CA ASN A 38 -5.64 -0.57 -5.36
C ASN A 38 -4.78 -1.75 -4.87
N LEU A 39 -4.18 -1.64 -3.68
CA LEU A 39 -3.42 -2.71 -3.06
C LEU A 39 -4.35 -3.72 -2.39
N ARG A 40 -4.07 -5.01 -2.60
CA ARG A 40 -4.77 -6.14 -1.97
C ARG A 40 -3.95 -6.65 -0.81
N VAL A 41 -3.91 -5.88 0.27
CA VAL A 41 -3.14 -6.25 1.46
C VAL A 41 -3.90 -5.97 2.76
N GLY A 42 -3.57 -6.68 3.83
CA GLY A 42 -4.17 -6.44 5.15
C GLY A 42 -3.80 -5.08 5.73
N PHE A 43 -2.52 -4.70 5.65
CA PHE A 43 -2.01 -3.44 6.17
C PHE A 43 -1.21 -2.65 5.14
N VAL A 44 -1.40 -1.33 5.11
CA VAL A 44 -0.57 -0.41 4.31
C VAL A 44 0.09 0.63 5.19
N TRP A 45 1.42 0.72 5.13
CA TRP A 45 2.17 1.83 5.71
C TRP A 45 2.32 2.98 4.71
N ASN A 46 1.85 4.15 5.09
CA ASN A 46 1.99 5.36 4.29
C ASN A 46 3.23 6.13 4.74
N ASN A 47 4.20 6.32 3.84
CA ASN A 47 5.44 7.05 4.10
C ASN A 47 6.21 6.57 5.35
N SER A 48 6.01 5.33 5.78
CA SER A 48 6.64 4.77 6.96
C SER A 48 6.97 3.30 6.75
N SER A 49 7.97 2.81 7.47
CA SER A 49 8.30 1.37 7.56
C SER A 49 7.91 0.78 8.92
N GLN A 50 7.37 1.60 9.83
CA GLN A 50 7.04 1.23 11.19
C GLN A 50 5.72 1.91 11.62
N PRO A 51 5.00 1.37 12.61
CA PRO A 51 3.86 2.07 13.19
C PRO A 51 4.34 3.35 13.88
N SER A 52 4.14 4.48 13.20
CA SER A 52 4.43 5.81 13.70
C SER A 52 3.14 6.50 14.11
N THR A 53 3.18 7.26 15.21
CA THR A 53 2.06 8.07 15.70
C THR A 53 1.92 9.41 14.96
N LEU A 54 2.77 9.68 13.97
CA LEU A 54 2.76 10.93 13.21
C LEU A 54 1.57 10.97 12.24
N PRO A 55 0.83 12.09 12.18
CA PRO A 55 -0.43 12.18 11.42
C PRO A 55 -0.25 12.01 9.90
N LYS A 56 0.96 12.24 9.37
CA LYS A 56 1.29 12.07 7.94
C LYS A 56 1.86 10.68 7.60
N GLN A 57 2.22 9.88 8.60
CA GLN A 57 2.88 8.59 8.46
C GLN A 57 2.09 7.55 9.24
N THR A 58 1.06 7.01 8.61
CA THR A 58 0.04 6.19 9.28
C THR A 58 0.03 4.78 8.73
N CYS A 59 -0.23 3.81 9.62
CA CYS A 59 -0.60 2.46 9.25
C CYS A 59 -2.12 2.44 9.03
N THR A 60 -2.56 2.13 7.81
CA THR A 60 -3.98 2.02 7.48
C THR A 60 -4.33 0.58 7.20
N TYR A 61 -5.33 0.06 7.91
CA TYR A 61 -5.92 -1.24 7.62
C TYR A 61 -6.87 -1.13 6.43
N VAL A 62 -6.72 -2.01 5.44
CA VAL A 62 -7.58 -2.02 4.25
C VAL A 62 -8.69 -3.05 4.46
N ALA A 63 -9.69 -2.68 5.26
CA ALA A 63 -10.80 -3.56 5.65
C ALA A 63 -11.73 -3.97 4.48
N ASP A 64 -11.74 -3.19 3.41
CA ASP A 64 -12.74 -3.30 2.32
C ASP A 64 -12.45 -4.39 1.30
N LYS A 65 -11.40 -5.20 1.50
CA LYS A 65 -11.06 -6.30 0.59
C LYS A 65 -11.17 -7.62 1.34
N PRO A 66 -11.96 -8.59 0.84
CA PRO A 66 -11.93 -9.93 1.42
C PRO A 66 -10.49 -10.41 1.38
N PHE A 67 -9.98 -10.84 2.53
CA PHE A 67 -8.76 -11.64 2.63
C PHE A 67 -8.98 -12.86 1.72
N ALA A 68 -8.54 -12.75 0.48
CA ALA A 68 -8.64 -13.82 -0.49
C ALA A 68 -7.47 -14.76 -0.22
N TRP A 69 -7.73 -15.76 0.60
CA TRP A 69 -7.15 -17.08 0.37
C TRP A 69 -7.95 -17.76 -0.75
#